data_AF-A0A8T6ISP3-F1
#
_entry.id   AF-A0A8T6ISP3-F1
#
_cell.length_a   1.000
_cell.length_b   1.000
_cell.length_c   1.000
_cell.angle_alpha   90.00
_cell.angle_beta   90.00
_cell.angle_gamma   90.00
#
_symmetry.space_group_name_H-M   'P 1'
#
loop_
_entity.id
_entity.type
_entity.pdbx_description
1 polymer ?
#
loop_
_entity_poly.entity_id
_entity_poly.type
_entity_poly.pdbx_seq_one_letter_code
_entity_poly.pdbx_strand_id
1 'polypeptide(L)'
;MNRRTPRIEANQKRATGYFSYSVFALSLIAGIALGLSLTRMHGPLRRGNAEPWQLNAEDRLHYTIAIALEYEHSGDLATALNKLIAMRPAQDPLDALAEAACALGGSGYLGKESGITAVRSAVALYASQGRSGCAERLLPPDAADSARAAAVEEESEAEIATLQPTKPPLLAGDAEPSVKGFVPRPAPLRRFEARAARSFCDIANPALIELHVVDYLGRGIPGQRIRVRFSDREDVFLSGLKVDRGDSYADFQMQEGIDYAIDMPGAADALGASLRTGACYSGNRRTLKSWRVTFVEI
;
A
#
# COMPACT_ATOMS: atom_id res chain seq x y z
N MET A 1 -13.19 53.23 -94.14
CA MET A 1 -11.89 53.16 -93.43
C MET A 1 -12.18 52.94 -91.95
N ASN A 2 -12.39 51.72 -91.45
CA ASN A 2 -11.47 50.60 -91.23
C ASN A 2 -10.21 50.96 -90.41
N ARG A 3 -10.28 50.82 -89.08
CA ARG A 3 -9.14 50.40 -88.24
C ARG A 3 -9.64 49.47 -87.12
N ARG A 4 -9.30 48.19 -87.28
CA ARG A 4 -9.22 47.16 -86.24
C ARG A 4 -8.03 47.45 -85.31
N THR A 5 -8.09 47.00 -84.06
CA THR A 5 -7.06 46.24 -83.27
C THR A 5 -7.40 46.27 -81.76
N PRO A 6 -6.88 45.38 -80.89
CA PRO A 6 -7.44 44.05 -80.64
C PRO A 6 -7.77 43.80 -79.15
N ARG A 7 -8.67 42.84 -78.90
CA ARG A 7 -8.99 42.30 -77.57
C ARG A 7 -7.89 41.32 -77.16
N ILE A 8 -7.13 41.63 -76.11
CA ILE A 8 -6.17 40.69 -75.51
C ILE A 8 -6.95 39.83 -74.51
N GLU A 9 -7.26 38.60 -74.90
CA GLU A 9 -7.72 37.55 -73.99
C GLU A 9 -6.51 36.80 -73.42
N ALA A 10 -6.17 37.08 -72.16
CA ALA A 10 -5.19 36.31 -71.42
C ALA A 10 -5.82 35.00 -70.94
N ASN A 11 -5.55 33.92 -71.66
CA ASN A 11 -5.95 32.56 -71.33
C ASN A 11 -4.98 31.97 -70.27
N GLN A 12 -5.27 32.18 -68.98
CA GLN A 12 -4.57 31.49 -67.89
C GLN A 12 -5.16 30.10 -67.68
N LYS A 13 -4.52 29.09 -68.28
CA LYS A 13 -4.75 27.68 -67.96
C LYS A 13 -4.26 27.41 -66.54
N ARG A 14 -5.20 27.24 -65.60
CA ARG A 14 -4.96 26.72 -64.25
C ARG A 14 -4.57 25.24 -64.34
N ALA A 15 -3.27 24.97 -64.36
CA ALA A 15 -2.72 23.64 -64.12
C ALA A 15 -2.06 23.62 -62.74
N THR A 16 -2.85 23.73 -61.67
CA THR A 16 -2.35 23.73 -60.30
C THR A 16 -3.36 23.07 -59.38
N GLY A 17 -3.24 21.75 -59.23
CA GLY A 17 -4.02 20.99 -58.25
C GLY A 17 -3.25 19.78 -57.73
N TYR A 18 -2.74 18.93 -58.61
CA TYR A 18 -2.10 17.68 -58.21
C TYR A 18 -0.64 17.79 -57.78
N PHE A 19 0.11 18.74 -58.35
CA PHE A 19 1.53 18.89 -58.04
C PHE A 19 1.79 19.46 -56.63
N SER A 20 0.81 20.15 -56.04
CA SER A 20 0.96 20.71 -54.69
C SER A 20 0.80 19.66 -53.59
N TYR A 21 -0.14 18.71 -53.76
CA TYR A 21 -0.36 17.66 -52.78
C TYR A 21 0.78 16.62 -52.75
N SER A 22 1.36 16.28 -53.90
CA SER A 22 2.49 15.35 -53.95
C SER A 22 3.75 15.93 -53.28
N VAL A 23 4.04 17.21 -53.50
CA VAL A 23 5.16 17.90 -52.85
C VAL A 23 4.94 18.00 -51.35
N PHE A 24 3.71 18.31 -50.91
CA PHE A 24 3.37 18.34 -49.50
C PHE A 24 3.53 16.97 -48.83
N ALA A 25 2.99 15.90 -49.44
CA ALA A 25 3.11 14.54 -48.93
C ALA A 25 4.57 14.09 -48.81
N LEU A 26 5.41 14.40 -49.80
CA LEU A 26 6.84 14.08 -49.77
C LEU A 26 7.57 14.85 -48.66
N SER A 27 7.27 16.14 -48.48
CA SER A 27 7.85 16.93 -47.38
C SER A 27 7.44 16.42 -46.00
N LEU A 28 6.19 15.97 -45.85
CA LEU A 28 5.68 15.39 -44.60
C LEU A 28 6.39 14.07 -44.28
N ILE A 29 6.51 13.17 -45.26
CA ILE A 29 7.19 11.89 -45.09
C ILE A 29 8.67 12.12 -44.77
N ALA A 30 9.33 13.03 -45.48
CA ALA A 30 10.72 13.38 -45.22
C ALA A 30 10.92 13.97 -43.81
N GLY A 31 10.01 14.84 -43.35
CA GLY A 31 10.05 15.39 -41.99
C GLY A 31 9.86 14.33 -40.91
N ILE A 32 8.90 13.42 -41.09
CA ILE A 32 8.67 12.30 -40.15
C ILE A 32 9.88 11.37 -40.10
N ALA A 33 10.44 11.02 -41.26
CA ALA A 33 11.63 10.17 -41.35
C ALA A 33 12.83 10.82 -40.67
N LEU A 34 13.05 12.12 -40.88
CA LEU A 34 14.13 12.88 -40.25
C LEU A 34 13.93 12.95 -38.72
N GLY A 35 12.72 13.23 -38.26
CA GLY A 35 12.39 13.27 -36.83
C GLY A 35 12.61 11.93 -36.12
N LEU A 36 12.17 10.83 -36.75
CA LEU A 36 12.40 9.46 -36.24
C LEU A 36 13.88 9.06 -36.27
N SER A 37 14.65 9.54 -37.24
CA SER A 37 16.09 9.30 -37.31
C SER A 37 16.82 10.03 -36.18
N LEU A 38 16.45 11.28 -35.90
CA LEU A 38 17.04 12.07 -34.83
C LEU A 38 16.72 11.50 -33.44
N THR A 39 15.50 10.99 -33.21
CA THR A 39 15.14 10.36 -31.92
C THR A 39 15.90 9.05 -31.68
N ARG A 40 16.18 8.26 -32.72
CA ARG A 40 17.01 7.06 -32.58
C ARG A 40 18.47 7.38 -32.30
N MET A 41 19.02 8.43 -32.91
CA MET A 41 20.44 8.78 -32.75
C MET A 41 20.75 9.33 -31.35
N HIS A 42 19.80 10.02 -30.72
CA HIS A 42 19.97 10.53 -29.36
C HIS A 42 19.54 9.57 -28.27
N GLY A 43 18.78 8.50 -28.59
CA GLY A 43 18.25 7.55 -27.63
C GLY A 43 17.35 8.20 -26.57
N PRO A 44 16.51 7.44 -25.86
CA PRO A 44 16.01 7.95 -24.59
C PRO A 44 17.23 8.21 -23.70
N LEU A 45 17.35 9.42 -23.15
CA LEU A 45 18.24 9.65 -22.01
C LEU A 45 17.91 8.53 -21.01
N ARG A 46 18.88 7.65 -20.77
CA ARG A 46 18.77 6.69 -19.69
C ARG A 46 18.62 7.55 -18.43
N ARG A 47 17.37 7.73 -17.97
CA ARG A 47 17.12 8.05 -16.57
C ARG A 47 17.74 6.88 -15.83
N GLY A 48 19.00 7.04 -15.43
CA GLY A 48 19.60 6.12 -14.48
C GLY A 48 18.64 6.03 -13.32
N ASN A 49 18.44 4.83 -12.78
CA ASN A 49 17.70 4.67 -11.55
C ASN A 49 18.36 5.60 -10.52
N ALA A 50 17.70 6.73 -10.23
CA ALA A 50 18.19 7.67 -9.26
C ALA A 50 17.96 7.01 -7.92
N GLU A 51 19.05 6.63 -7.27
CA GLU A 51 18.97 6.08 -5.94
C GLU A 51 18.45 7.16 -4.98
N PRO A 52 17.69 6.82 -3.93
CA PRO A 52 17.01 7.81 -3.08
C PRO A 52 17.93 8.89 -2.49
N TRP A 53 19.21 8.58 -2.25
CA TRP A 53 20.22 9.52 -1.76
C TRP A 53 20.76 10.50 -2.82
N GLN A 54 20.50 10.26 -4.11
CA GLN A 54 20.93 11.10 -5.24
C GLN A 54 19.91 12.18 -5.60
N LEU A 55 18.71 12.14 -4.99
CA LEU A 55 17.67 13.14 -5.18
C LEU A 55 18.14 14.52 -4.66
N ASN A 56 17.67 15.59 -5.31
CA ASN A 56 17.88 16.94 -4.81
C ASN A 56 17.10 17.16 -3.49
N ALA A 57 17.39 18.25 -2.79
CA ALA A 57 16.84 18.49 -1.46
C ALA A 57 15.30 18.53 -1.43
N GLU A 58 14.65 19.11 -2.45
CA GLU A 58 13.19 19.22 -2.52
C GLU A 58 12.52 17.86 -2.80
N ASP A 59 13.05 17.10 -3.75
CA ASP A 59 12.54 15.76 -4.08
C ASP A 59 12.75 14.78 -2.93
N ARG A 60 13.83 14.95 -2.14
CA ARG A 60 14.05 14.16 -0.93
C ARG A 60 12.96 14.38 0.10
N LEU A 61 12.48 15.61 0.29
CA LEU A 61 11.37 15.89 1.21
C LEU A 61 10.09 15.18 0.76
N HIS A 62 9.76 15.27 -0.53
CA HIS A 62 8.58 14.63 -1.10
C HIS A 62 8.66 13.10 -1.04
N TYR A 63 9.82 12.54 -1.34
CA TYR A 63 10.06 11.09 -1.24
C TYR A 63 9.98 10.60 0.22
N THR A 64 10.50 11.38 1.17
CA THR A 64 10.43 11.07 2.60
C THR A 64 8.98 10.98 3.10
N ILE A 65 8.13 11.93 2.68
CA ILE A 65 6.69 11.89 2.99
C ILE A 65 5.96 10.77 2.24
N ALA A 66 6.35 10.47 1.00
CA ALA A 66 5.76 9.36 0.24
C ALA A 66 5.97 8.01 0.95
N ILE A 67 7.09 7.82 1.65
CA ILE A 67 7.32 6.63 2.47
C ILE A 67 6.31 6.54 3.61
N ALA A 68 5.97 7.66 4.26
CA ALA A 68 4.97 7.67 5.33
C ALA A 68 3.54 7.42 4.82
N LEU A 69 3.20 7.93 3.63
CA LEU A 69 1.95 7.60 2.93
C LEU A 69 1.88 6.09 2.63
N GLU A 70 2.98 5.52 2.13
CA GLU A 70 3.06 4.09 1.87
C GLU A 70 2.94 3.28 3.16
N TYR A 71 3.52 3.76 4.27
CA TYR A 71 3.34 3.17 5.59
C TYR A 71 1.87 3.20 6.03
N GLU A 72 1.16 4.31 5.87
CA GLU A 72 -0.28 4.39 6.17
C GLU A 72 -1.07 3.36 5.33
N HIS A 73 -0.64 3.15 4.08
CA HIS A 73 -1.18 2.10 3.22
C HIS A 73 -0.57 0.69 3.40
N SER A 74 0.40 0.44 4.27
CA SER A 74 0.98 -0.91 4.41
C SER A 74 0.99 -1.41 5.84
N GLY A 75 1.06 -0.50 6.81
CA GLY A 75 1.35 -0.80 8.21
C GLY A 75 2.76 -1.37 8.44
N ASP A 76 3.61 -1.38 7.40
CA ASP A 76 4.93 -2.00 7.45
C ASP A 76 6.00 -0.95 7.84
N LEU A 77 6.19 -0.82 9.15
CA LEU A 77 7.18 0.07 9.73
C LEU A 77 8.61 -0.30 9.30
N ALA A 78 8.91 -1.59 9.17
CA ALA A 78 10.26 -2.05 8.83
C ALA A 78 10.62 -1.63 7.40
N THR A 79 9.70 -1.81 6.44
CA THR A 79 9.89 -1.33 5.07
C THR A 79 10.01 0.20 5.03
N ALA A 80 9.18 0.92 5.76
CA ALA A 80 9.26 2.38 5.84
C ALA A 80 10.61 2.84 6.40
N LEU A 81 11.05 2.29 7.54
CA LEU A 81 12.33 2.58 8.15
C LEU A 81 13.50 2.22 7.24
N ASN A 82 13.47 1.06 6.58
CA ASN A 82 14.51 0.65 5.64
C ASN A 82 14.65 1.65 4.47
N LYS A 83 13.53 2.15 3.95
CA LYS A 83 13.51 3.20 2.91
C LYS A 83 14.04 4.53 3.45
N LEU A 84 13.67 4.91 4.68
CA LEU A 84 14.18 6.11 5.34
C LEU A 84 15.70 6.03 5.57
N ILE A 85 16.21 4.88 6.02
CA ILE A 85 17.64 4.61 6.23
C ILE A 85 18.39 4.60 4.88
N ALA A 86 17.79 4.04 3.83
CA ALA A 86 18.39 4.00 2.49
C ALA A 86 18.67 5.40 1.92
N MET A 87 17.92 6.43 2.35
CA MET A 87 18.20 7.83 2.00
C MET A 87 19.46 8.39 2.65
N ARG A 88 20.06 7.67 3.61
CA ARG A 88 21.22 8.08 4.39
C ARG A 88 21.05 9.50 4.98
N PRO A 89 20.05 9.70 5.85
CA PRO A 89 19.88 10.96 6.56
C PRO A 89 21.11 11.23 7.43
N ALA A 90 21.42 12.52 7.64
CA ALA A 90 22.52 12.93 8.52
C ALA A 90 22.21 12.68 10.01
N GLN A 91 20.92 12.59 10.33
CA GLN A 91 20.37 12.34 11.66
C GLN A 91 19.52 11.07 11.66
N ASP A 92 18.88 10.78 12.80
CA ASP A 92 17.98 9.64 12.91
C ASP A 92 16.86 9.71 11.83
N PRO A 93 16.49 8.57 11.20
CA PRO A 93 15.55 8.57 10.08
C PRO A 93 14.14 9.09 10.42
N LEU A 94 13.68 8.91 11.66
CA LEU A 94 12.37 9.41 12.10
C LEU A 94 12.41 10.90 12.44
N ASP A 95 13.54 11.41 12.92
CA ASP A 95 13.73 12.86 13.12
C ASP A 95 13.80 13.57 11.76
N ALA A 96 14.50 12.97 10.78
CA ALA A 96 14.52 13.47 9.40
C ALA A 96 13.12 13.47 8.77
N LEU A 97 12.28 12.48 9.07
CA LEU A 97 10.88 12.45 8.65
C LEU A 97 10.06 13.56 9.31
N ALA A 98 10.20 13.77 10.62
CA ALA A 98 9.51 14.84 11.34
C ALA A 98 9.89 16.23 10.80
N GLU A 99 11.17 16.43 10.48
CA GLU A 99 11.67 17.66 9.88
C GLU A 99 11.18 17.85 8.43
N ALA A 100 11.08 16.76 7.65
CA ALA A 100 10.48 16.83 6.32
C ALA A 100 8.99 17.19 6.36
N ALA A 101 8.25 16.63 7.32
CA ALA A 101 6.85 16.96 7.57
C ALA A 101 6.68 18.43 8.00
N CYS A 102 7.60 18.94 8.82
CA CYS A 102 7.69 20.35 9.18
C CYS A 102 7.92 21.28 7.99
N ALA A 103 8.94 20.97 7.18
CA ALA A 103 9.30 21.79 6.01
C ALA A 103 8.15 21.87 5.01
N LEU A 104 7.46 20.74 4.76
CA LEU A 104 6.31 20.70 3.87
C LEU A 104 5.06 21.30 4.51
N GLY A 105 4.85 21.11 5.81
CA GLY A 105 3.75 21.71 6.57
C GLY A 105 3.80 23.24 6.61
N GLY A 106 4.99 23.84 6.61
CA GLY A 106 5.19 25.29 6.53
C GLY A 106 5.10 25.87 5.11
N SER A 107 4.83 25.04 4.11
CA SER A 107 4.82 25.42 2.69
C SER A 107 3.41 25.41 2.10
N GLY A 108 3.27 25.79 0.82
CA GLY A 108 2.00 25.67 0.07
C GLY A 108 1.50 24.23 -0.13
N TYR A 109 2.25 23.23 0.33
CA TYR A 109 1.91 21.81 0.20
C TYR A 109 0.60 21.43 0.91
N LEU A 110 0.29 22.06 2.06
CA LEU A 110 -0.99 21.86 2.77
C LEU A 110 -2.19 22.50 2.08
N GLY A 111 -2.00 23.28 0.99
CA GLY A 111 -3.09 23.87 0.21
C GLY A 111 -3.89 22.85 -0.62
N LYS A 112 -3.51 21.56 -0.59
CA LYS A 112 -4.18 20.46 -1.28
C LYS A 112 -4.56 19.38 -0.28
N GLU A 113 -5.72 18.76 -0.47
CA GLU A 113 -6.19 17.64 0.36
C GLU A 113 -5.16 16.50 0.42
N SER A 114 -4.56 16.13 -0.72
CA SER A 114 -3.50 15.13 -0.79
C SER A 114 -2.26 15.49 0.03
N GLY A 115 -1.94 16.79 0.15
CA GLY A 115 -0.81 17.27 0.94
C GLY A 115 -1.08 17.18 2.44
N ILE A 116 -2.33 17.47 2.86
CA ILE A 116 -2.78 17.29 4.25
C ILE A 116 -2.71 15.82 4.64
N THR A 117 -3.28 14.91 3.84
CA THR A 117 -3.23 13.46 4.09
C THR A 117 -1.78 12.97 4.18
N ALA A 118 -0.92 13.45 3.29
CA ALA A 118 0.49 13.08 3.26
C ALA A 118 1.24 13.49 4.53
N VAL A 119 1.10 14.75 4.96
CA VAL A 119 1.75 15.23 6.19
C VAL A 119 1.18 14.51 7.42
N ARG A 120 -0.13 14.23 7.46
CA ARG A 120 -0.77 13.48 8.54
C ARG A 120 -0.26 12.04 8.66
N SER A 121 -0.04 11.37 7.53
CA SER A 121 0.55 10.02 7.53
C SER A 121 1.96 10.02 8.11
N ALA A 122 2.75 11.06 7.84
CA ALA A 122 4.07 11.25 8.45
C ALA A 122 3.98 11.48 9.96
N VAL A 123 3.04 12.33 10.40
CA VAL A 123 2.76 12.54 11.84
C VAL A 123 2.42 11.24 12.53
N ALA A 124 1.47 10.47 11.98
CA ALA A 124 1.08 9.19 12.55
C ALA A 124 2.26 8.22 12.66
N LEU A 125 3.13 8.19 11.64
CA LEU A 125 4.31 7.32 11.62
C LEU A 125 5.29 7.66 12.75
N TYR A 126 5.79 8.89 12.86
CA TYR A 126 6.77 9.21 13.91
C TYR A 126 6.13 9.28 15.31
N ALA A 127 4.85 9.65 15.43
CA ALA A 127 4.13 9.64 16.71
C ALA A 127 3.94 8.22 17.26
N SER A 128 3.73 7.23 16.38
CA SER A 128 3.69 5.81 16.78
C SER A 128 5.00 5.32 17.42
N GLN A 129 6.11 6.03 17.15
CA GLN A 129 7.43 5.74 17.70
C GLN A 129 7.76 6.60 18.93
N GLY A 130 6.75 7.28 19.50
CA GLY A 130 6.90 8.15 20.67
C GLY A 130 7.62 9.45 20.38
N ARG A 131 7.70 9.88 19.12
CA ARG A 131 8.35 11.14 18.72
C ARG A 131 7.32 12.21 18.40
N SER A 132 7.76 13.47 18.43
CA SER A 132 6.95 14.62 18.08
C SER A 132 7.73 15.59 17.19
N GLY A 133 7.00 16.40 16.44
CA GLY A 133 7.51 17.39 15.51
C GLY A 133 6.78 18.73 15.64
N CYS A 134 6.97 19.58 14.63
CA CYS A 134 6.22 20.81 14.48
C CYS A 134 5.00 20.67 13.56
N ALA A 135 4.96 19.64 12.71
CA ALA A 135 3.90 19.44 11.73
C ALA A 135 2.52 19.26 12.38
N GLU A 136 2.46 18.69 13.58
CA GLU A 136 1.24 18.51 14.38
C GLU A 136 0.54 19.83 14.71
N ARG A 137 1.32 20.92 14.84
CA ARG A 137 0.79 22.26 15.11
C ARG A 137 0.36 23.00 13.85
N LEU A 138 0.79 22.52 12.67
CA LEU A 138 0.52 23.13 11.37
C LEU A 138 -0.64 22.47 10.63
N LEU A 139 -0.98 21.23 11.01
CA LEU A 139 -2.12 20.51 10.46
C LEU A 139 -3.45 21.13 10.95
N PRO A 140 -4.45 21.29 10.06
CA PRO A 140 -5.81 21.61 10.50
C PRO A 140 -6.36 20.45 11.35
N PRO A 141 -7.13 20.75 12.43
CA PRO A 141 -7.75 19.73 13.25
C PRO A 141 -8.68 18.86 12.40
N ASP A 142 -8.62 17.55 12.59
CA ASP A 142 -9.52 16.63 11.90
C ASP A 142 -10.95 16.81 12.39
N ALA A 143 -11.91 16.90 11.46
CA ALA A 143 -13.34 16.89 11.80
C ALA A 143 -13.75 15.60 12.52
N ALA A 144 -12.98 14.51 12.35
CA ALA A 144 -13.16 13.24 13.05
C ALA A 144 -12.70 13.28 14.53
N ASP A 145 -11.71 14.11 14.86
CA ASP A 145 -11.24 14.29 16.25
C ASP A 145 -12.18 15.19 17.06
N SER A 146 -12.83 16.19 16.43
CA SER A 146 -13.89 16.98 17.09
C SER A 146 -15.14 16.16 17.43
N ALA A 147 -15.43 15.09 16.69
CA ALA A 147 -16.53 14.18 17.03
C ALA A 147 -16.17 13.21 18.17
N ARG A 148 -14.88 12.86 18.32
CA ARG A 148 -14.38 11.99 19.39
C ARG A 148 -14.17 12.72 20.71
N ALA A 149 -13.83 14.02 20.68
CA ALA A 149 -13.71 14.84 21.88
C ALA A 149 -15.07 15.10 22.58
N ALA A 150 -16.19 14.97 21.88
CA ALA A 150 -17.54 15.14 22.45
C ALA A 150 -18.14 13.86 23.07
N ALA A 151 -17.44 12.72 22.98
CA ALA A 151 -17.95 11.41 23.43
C ALA A 151 -17.16 10.80 24.60
N VAL A 152 -16.26 11.57 25.24
CA VAL A 152 -15.40 11.08 26.35
C VAL A 152 -15.78 11.69 27.71
N GLU A 153 -16.82 12.53 27.78
CA GLU A 153 -17.21 13.22 29.02
C GLU A 153 -18.58 12.81 29.58
N GLU A 154 -19.00 11.56 29.36
CA GLU A 154 -20.09 10.98 30.15
C GLU A 154 -19.95 9.45 30.22
N GLU A 155 -20.08 8.91 31.43
CA GLU A 155 -20.23 7.50 31.77
C GLU A 155 -18.94 6.68 32.06
N SER A 156 -18.44 6.80 33.29
CA SER A 156 -18.74 5.84 34.36
C SER A 156 -17.56 5.67 35.32
N GLU A 157 -17.61 6.48 36.36
CA GLU A 157 -16.99 6.18 37.65
C GLU A 157 -17.84 5.09 38.34
N ALA A 158 -17.30 3.88 38.43
CA ALA A 158 -17.81 2.83 39.32
C ALA A 158 -16.70 1.83 39.68
N GLU A 159 -16.07 2.15 40.81
CA GLU A 159 -15.83 1.25 41.94
C GLU A 159 -15.08 -0.09 41.73
N ILE A 160 -13.83 -0.03 42.18
CA ILE A 160 -12.95 -1.05 42.76
C ILE A 160 -13.68 -2.31 43.29
N ALA A 161 -13.30 -3.49 42.78
CA ALA A 161 -13.39 -4.75 43.53
C ALA A 161 -12.18 -5.65 43.24
N THR A 162 -11.30 -5.72 44.23
CA THR A 162 -10.12 -6.57 44.33
C THR A 162 -10.55 -8.04 44.43
N LEU A 163 -10.13 -8.91 43.51
CA LEU A 163 -10.13 -10.36 43.72
C LEU A 163 -8.71 -10.89 43.57
N GLN A 164 -8.09 -11.19 44.71
CA GLN A 164 -6.84 -11.94 44.81
C GLN A 164 -7.05 -13.38 44.29
N PRO A 165 -6.12 -13.95 43.51
CA PRO A 165 -6.07 -15.39 43.31
C PRO A 165 -5.41 -16.06 44.53
N THR A 166 -6.19 -16.85 45.26
CA THR A 166 -5.72 -17.76 46.32
C THR A 166 -4.91 -18.90 45.72
N LYS A 167 -3.69 -19.08 46.23
CA LYS A 167 -2.77 -20.18 45.94
C LYS A 167 -3.22 -21.47 46.66
N PRO A 168 -3.37 -22.63 45.99
CA PRO A 168 -3.49 -23.92 46.68
C PRO A 168 -2.11 -24.54 47.00
N PRO A 169 -2.03 -25.45 47.99
CA PRO A 169 -0.81 -25.79 48.69
C PRO A 169 0.11 -26.77 47.93
N LEU A 170 1.41 -26.67 48.23
CA LEU A 170 2.40 -27.70 47.95
C LEU A 170 2.02 -29.00 48.69
N LEU A 171 1.90 -30.10 47.94
CA LEU A 171 2.08 -31.44 48.48
C LEU A 171 3.39 -31.99 47.92
N ALA A 172 4.33 -32.22 48.84
CA ALA A 172 5.53 -33.00 48.60
C ALA A 172 5.14 -34.48 48.49
N GLY A 173 5.67 -35.15 47.48
CA GLY A 173 5.52 -36.58 47.26
C GLY A 173 6.63 -37.09 46.34
N ASP A 174 7.66 -37.61 46.98
CA ASP A 174 8.59 -38.68 46.58
C ASP A 174 9.30 -38.65 45.21
N ALA A 175 10.63 -38.69 45.31
CA ALA A 175 11.58 -38.85 44.23
C ALA A 175 11.91 -40.34 43.99
N GLU A 176 11.84 -40.81 42.74
CA GLU A 176 12.75 -41.77 42.05
C GLU A 176 12.11 -42.29 40.74
N PRO A 177 12.87 -42.87 39.78
CA PRO A 177 14.13 -42.47 39.20
C PRO A 177 13.98 -42.07 37.70
N SER A 178 15.04 -41.45 37.18
CA SER A 178 15.15 -40.89 35.83
C SER A 178 14.95 -41.90 34.70
N VAL A 179 13.89 -41.70 33.90
CA VAL A 179 13.88 -42.08 32.49
C VAL A 179 14.08 -40.78 31.71
N LYS A 180 15.20 -40.66 30.99
CA LYS A 180 15.43 -39.58 30.01
C LYS A 180 14.50 -39.79 28.81
N GLY A 181 13.21 -39.55 29.01
CA GLY A 181 12.25 -39.34 27.95
C GLY A 181 12.43 -37.92 27.43
N PHE A 182 12.68 -37.79 26.14
CA PHE A 182 12.60 -36.51 25.45
C PHE A 182 11.14 -36.06 25.53
N VAL A 183 10.78 -35.30 26.56
CA VAL A 183 9.46 -34.64 26.60
C VAL A 183 9.50 -33.64 25.44
N PRO A 184 8.66 -33.79 24.40
CA PRO A 184 8.54 -32.74 23.39
C PRO A 184 8.08 -31.49 24.14
N ARG A 185 9.01 -30.56 24.31
CA ARG A 185 8.69 -29.24 24.85
C ARG A 185 7.59 -28.69 23.95
N PRO A 186 6.41 -28.30 24.48
CA PRO A 186 5.40 -27.63 23.68
C PRO A 186 6.09 -26.49 22.96
N ALA A 187 6.01 -26.47 21.63
CA ALA A 187 6.51 -25.33 20.88
C ALA A 187 5.84 -24.08 21.46
N PRO A 188 6.58 -22.99 21.71
CA PRO A 188 5.97 -21.75 22.18
C PRO A 188 4.83 -21.39 21.23
N LEU A 189 3.62 -21.16 21.77
CA LEU A 189 2.50 -20.71 20.97
C LEU A 189 2.88 -19.34 20.39
N ARG A 190 3.07 -19.31 19.07
CA ARG A 190 3.20 -18.05 18.34
C ARG A 190 1.86 -17.35 18.41
N ARG A 191 1.86 -16.09 18.81
CA ARG A 191 0.67 -15.25 18.79
C ARG A 191 0.75 -14.31 17.61
N PHE A 192 -0.40 -14.04 17.02
CA PHE A 192 -0.52 -13.16 15.87
C PHE A 192 -1.64 -12.16 16.08
N GLU A 193 -1.51 -11.05 15.39
CA GLU A 193 -2.55 -10.04 15.26
C GLU A 193 -2.89 -9.87 13.77
N ALA A 194 -4.18 -9.75 13.46
CA ALA A 194 -4.62 -9.47 12.10
C ALA A 194 -4.51 -7.95 11.84
N ARG A 195 -3.51 -7.53 11.04
CA ARG A 195 -3.18 -6.11 10.87
C ARG A 195 -3.91 -5.41 9.74
N ALA A 196 -4.28 -6.13 8.70
CA ALA A 196 -4.87 -5.53 7.51
C ALA A 196 -5.84 -6.49 6.84
N ALA A 197 -7.03 -5.99 6.48
CA ALA A 197 -7.94 -6.62 5.53
C ALA A 197 -8.29 -5.58 4.45
N ARG A 198 -7.68 -5.72 3.26
CA ARG A 198 -7.83 -4.76 2.16
C ARG A 198 -8.50 -5.42 0.98
N SER A 199 -9.48 -4.76 0.39
CA SER A 199 -10.10 -5.27 -0.83
C SER A 199 -9.37 -4.81 -2.09
N PHE A 200 -9.34 -5.65 -3.11
CA PHE A 200 -8.81 -5.33 -4.43
C PHE A 200 -9.63 -6.00 -5.55
N CYS A 201 -9.47 -5.54 -6.79
CA CYS A 201 -10.11 -6.12 -7.96
C CYS A 201 -9.06 -6.82 -8.84
N ASP A 202 -9.11 -8.16 -8.92
CA ASP A 202 -8.34 -8.94 -9.88
C ASP A 202 -9.30 -9.61 -10.89
N ILE A 203 -8.97 -9.50 -12.18
CA ILE A 203 -9.74 -10.11 -13.27
C ILE A 203 -9.30 -11.56 -13.49
N ALA A 204 -8.02 -11.86 -13.26
CA ALA A 204 -7.49 -13.21 -13.42
C ALA A 204 -7.94 -14.11 -12.28
N ASN A 205 -7.96 -13.59 -11.04
CA ASN A 205 -8.34 -14.34 -9.84
C ASN A 205 -9.40 -13.57 -9.02
N PRO A 206 -10.65 -13.54 -9.51
CA PRO A 206 -11.74 -12.86 -8.81
C PRO A 206 -12.14 -13.60 -7.52
N ALA A 207 -12.72 -12.86 -6.57
CA ALA A 207 -13.30 -13.42 -5.35
C ALA A 207 -12.32 -14.29 -4.54
N LEU A 208 -11.05 -13.88 -4.45
CA LEU A 208 -10.01 -14.59 -3.71
C LEU A 208 -9.71 -13.88 -2.39
N ILE A 209 -9.55 -14.63 -1.30
CA ILE A 209 -8.91 -14.12 -0.09
C ILE A 209 -7.45 -14.55 -0.14
N GLU A 210 -6.53 -13.61 -0.30
CA GLU A 210 -5.09 -13.82 -0.14
C GLU A 210 -4.72 -13.63 1.32
N LEU A 211 -4.05 -14.61 1.91
CA LEU A 211 -3.63 -14.62 3.29
C LEU A 211 -2.11 -14.68 3.38
N HIS A 212 -1.55 -13.83 4.21
CA HIS A 212 -0.12 -13.79 4.49
C HIS A 212 0.11 -13.91 5.98
N VAL A 213 0.94 -14.87 6.38
CA VAL A 213 1.40 -15.00 7.76
C VAL A 213 2.88 -14.69 7.82
N VAL A 214 3.24 -13.67 8.60
CA VAL A 214 4.60 -13.14 8.65
C VAL A 214 5.07 -12.95 10.09
N ASP A 215 6.38 -13.03 10.29
CA ASP A 215 7.01 -12.64 11.55
C ASP A 215 7.03 -11.11 11.71
N TYR A 216 7.52 -10.64 12.85
CA TYR A 216 7.69 -9.21 13.14
C TYR A 216 8.69 -8.49 12.20
N LEU A 217 9.45 -9.23 11.39
CA LEU A 217 10.36 -8.71 10.35
C LEU A 217 9.76 -8.82 8.94
N GLY A 218 8.49 -9.21 8.81
CA GLY A 218 7.80 -9.39 7.53
C GLY A 218 8.20 -10.67 6.78
N ARG A 219 9.00 -11.55 7.39
CA ARG A 219 9.38 -12.83 6.77
C ARG A 219 8.25 -13.83 6.89
N GLY A 220 7.97 -14.55 5.81
CA GLY A 220 6.89 -15.51 5.79
C GLY A 220 7.10 -16.64 6.79
N ILE A 221 6.05 -16.93 7.56
CA ILE A 221 6.02 -18.08 8.46
C ILE A 221 5.14 -19.16 7.81
N PRO A 222 5.73 -20.24 7.29
CA PRO A 222 4.96 -21.36 6.74
C PRO A 222 4.36 -22.23 7.85
N GLY A 223 3.41 -23.07 7.48
CA GLY A 223 2.82 -24.08 8.35
C GLY A 223 1.89 -23.54 9.42
N GLN A 224 1.46 -22.27 9.33
CA GLN A 224 0.54 -21.68 10.28
C GLN A 224 -0.90 -22.03 9.92
N ARG A 225 -1.68 -22.48 10.90
CA ARG A 225 -3.09 -22.85 10.72
C ARG A 225 -3.95 -21.60 10.59
N ILE A 226 -4.69 -21.54 9.51
CA ILE A 226 -5.65 -20.49 9.22
C ILE A 226 -7.00 -21.14 9.09
N ARG A 227 -8.03 -20.53 9.69
CA ARG A 227 -9.40 -21.00 9.59
C ARG A 227 -10.28 -19.92 9.00
N VAL A 228 -11.09 -20.32 8.03
CA VAL A 228 -12.13 -19.50 7.42
C VAL A 228 -13.48 -20.09 7.78
N ARG A 229 -14.33 -19.29 8.41
CA ARG A 229 -15.71 -19.62 8.77
C ARG A 229 -16.65 -18.89 7.83
N PHE A 230 -17.61 -19.60 7.26
CA PHE A 230 -18.54 -19.07 6.27
C PHE A 230 -19.84 -19.85 6.30
N SER A 231 -20.97 -19.14 6.41
CA SER A 231 -22.27 -19.76 6.70
C SER A 231 -22.14 -20.70 7.92
N ASP A 232 -22.63 -21.94 7.84
CA ASP A 232 -22.54 -22.96 8.89
C ASP A 232 -21.35 -23.92 8.70
N ARG A 233 -20.32 -23.50 7.97
CA ARG A 233 -19.13 -24.32 7.65
C ARG A 233 -17.85 -23.63 8.07
N GLU A 234 -16.81 -24.44 8.24
CA GLU A 234 -15.44 -23.99 8.41
C GLU A 234 -14.49 -24.78 7.51
N ASP A 235 -13.41 -24.13 7.13
CA ASP A 235 -12.28 -24.75 6.44
C ASP A 235 -10.96 -24.32 7.11
N VAL A 236 -10.00 -25.24 7.18
CA VAL A 236 -8.71 -25.04 7.84
C VAL A 236 -7.58 -25.45 6.90
N PHE A 237 -6.66 -24.52 6.66
CA PHE A 237 -5.51 -24.72 5.79
C PHE A 237 -4.24 -24.12 6.40
N LEU A 238 -3.10 -24.34 5.73
CA LEU A 238 -1.79 -23.91 6.20
C LEU A 238 -1.16 -22.87 5.27
N SER A 239 -0.45 -21.89 5.84
CA SER A 239 0.42 -20.98 5.09
C SER A 239 1.62 -21.72 4.48
N GLY A 240 2.13 -21.20 3.36
CA GLY A 240 3.38 -21.64 2.74
C GLY A 240 3.30 -22.98 2.00
N LEU A 241 2.11 -23.53 1.79
CA LEU A 241 1.95 -24.77 0.99
C LEU A 241 2.10 -24.55 -0.52
N LYS A 242 1.96 -23.30 -0.99
CA LYS A 242 2.12 -22.93 -2.40
C LYS A 242 3.52 -22.36 -2.63
N VAL A 243 4.48 -23.25 -2.92
CA VAL A 243 5.91 -22.92 -3.06
C VAL A 243 6.18 -21.81 -4.07
N ASP A 244 5.39 -21.74 -5.15
CA ASP A 244 5.47 -20.72 -6.19
C ASP A 244 5.01 -19.32 -5.74
N ARG A 245 4.26 -19.24 -4.63
CA ARG A 245 3.71 -17.99 -4.06
C ARG A 245 4.43 -17.53 -2.80
N GLY A 246 5.28 -18.39 -2.23
CA GLY A 246 6.17 -18.09 -1.10
C GLY A 246 5.64 -18.56 0.26
N ASP A 247 6.53 -18.51 1.25
CA ASP A 247 6.35 -19.18 2.55
C ASP A 247 5.25 -18.59 3.44
N SER A 248 4.80 -17.35 3.18
CA SER A 248 3.71 -16.71 3.91
C SER A 248 2.32 -17.03 3.36
N TYR A 249 2.25 -17.51 2.11
CA TYR A 249 1.03 -17.43 1.31
C TYR A 249 0.06 -18.56 1.60
N ALA A 250 -1.21 -18.20 1.74
CA ALA A 250 -2.34 -19.09 1.57
C ALA A 250 -3.46 -18.33 0.85
N ASP A 251 -4.45 -19.07 0.34
CA ASP A 251 -5.62 -18.44 -0.24
C ASP A 251 -6.88 -19.26 -0.01
N PHE A 252 -8.02 -18.58 -0.20
CA PHE A 252 -9.34 -19.18 -0.11
C PHE A 252 -10.27 -18.57 -1.15
N GLN A 253 -10.97 -19.40 -1.91
CA GLN A 253 -11.91 -18.96 -2.95
C GLN A 253 -13.27 -18.60 -2.32
N MET A 254 -13.68 -17.35 -2.48
CA MET A 254 -14.98 -16.85 -2.02
C MET A 254 -16.08 -17.10 -3.04
N GLN A 255 -17.31 -17.09 -2.52
CA GLN A 255 -18.56 -17.09 -3.25
C GLN A 255 -19.32 -15.79 -2.96
N GLU A 256 -20.02 -15.28 -3.98
CA GLU A 256 -20.80 -14.04 -3.89
C GLU A 256 -21.96 -14.18 -2.90
N GLY A 257 -22.18 -13.14 -2.10
CA GLY A 257 -23.28 -13.08 -1.14
C GLY A 257 -23.04 -13.80 0.19
N ILE A 258 -21.86 -14.40 0.41
CA ILE A 258 -21.48 -15.05 1.68
C ILE A 258 -20.54 -14.16 2.48
N ASP A 259 -20.75 -14.12 3.80
CA ASP A 259 -19.86 -13.47 4.76
C ASP A 259 -18.83 -14.47 5.31
N TYR A 260 -17.56 -14.04 5.34
CA TYR A 260 -16.43 -14.84 5.76
C TYR A 260 -15.78 -14.22 7.00
N ALA A 261 -15.57 -15.02 8.03
CA ALA A 261 -14.77 -14.67 9.20
C ALA A 261 -13.47 -15.48 9.19
N ILE A 262 -12.34 -14.83 9.44
CA ILE A 262 -11.03 -15.47 9.40
C ILE A 262 -10.33 -15.30 10.73
N ASP A 263 -9.78 -16.38 11.25
CA ASP A 263 -8.95 -16.39 12.46
C ASP A 263 -7.77 -17.37 12.32
N MET A 264 -6.89 -17.37 13.33
CA MET A 264 -5.84 -18.39 13.47
C MET A 264 -6.10 -19.16 14.77
N PRO A 265 -6.61 -20.39 14.71
CA PRO A 265 -7.05 -21.13 15.89
C PRO A 265 -5.94 -21.26 16.94
N GLY A 266 -6.17 -20.69 18.13
CA GLY A 266 -5.23 -20.69 19.25
C GLY A 266 -4.04 -19.73 19.10
N ALA A 267 -4.00 -18.93 18.04
CA ALA A 267 -2.87 -18.06 17.71
C ALA A 267 -3.29 -16.59 17.47
N ALA A 268 -4.48 -16.34 16.90
CA ALA A 268 -5.08 -15.02 16.73
C ALA A 268 -6.60 -15.08 16.78
N ASP A 269 -7.20 -14.00 17.29
CA ASP A 269 -8.65 -13.79 17.24
C ASP A 269 -9.12 -13.55 15.79
N ALA A 270 -10.45 -13.63 15.61
CA ALA A 270 -11.05 -13.34 14.32
C ALA A 270 -10.89 -11.88 13.93
N LEU A 271 -10.73 -11.64 12.62
CA LEU A 271 -10.87 -10.31 12.06
C LEU A 271 -12.17 -9.67 12.56
N GLY A 272 -12.07 -8.44 13.07
CA GLY A 272 -13.22 -7.71 13.59
C GLY A 272 -14.29 -7.38 12.55
N ALA A 273 -13.96 -7.50 11.26
CA ALA A 273 -14.87 -7.27 10.15
C ALA A 273 -15.09 -8.56 9.32
N SER A 274 -16.35 -8.86 9.04
CA SER A 274 -16.73 -9.91 8.08
C SER A 274 -16.34 -9.51 6.66
N LEU A 275 -15.70 -10.42 5.93
CA LEU A 275 -15.30 -10.20 4.55
C LEU A 275 -16.38 -10.69 3.61
N ARG A 276 -16.76 -9.85 2.65
CA ARG A 276 -17.77 -10.20 1.64
C ARG A 276 -17.28 -9.83 0.26
N THR A 277 -17.49 -10.72 -0.71
CA THR A 277 -17.24 -10.43 -2.12
C THR A 277 -18.48 -9.85 -2.78
N GLY A 278 -18.28 -8.94 -3.72
CA GLY A 278 -19.31 -8.26 -4.49
C GLY A 278 -18.70 -7.59 -5.73
N ALA A 279 -19.50 -6.83 -6.47
CA ALA A 279 -19.03 -6.18 -7.69
C ALA A 279 -17.82 -5.26 -7.44
N CYS A 280 -16.81 -5.40 -8.30
CA CYS A 280 -15.56 -4.66 -8.28
C CYS A 280 -15.21 -4.26 -9.73
N TYR A 281 -14.49 -3.17 -9.93
CA TYR A 281 -14.11 -2.71 -11.27
C TYR A 281 -12.60 -2.53 -11.37
N SER A 282 -12.00 -3.13 -12.39
CA SER A 282 -10.61 -2.89 -12.77
C SER A 282 -10.60 -2.26 -14.16
N GLY A 283 -10.43 -0.93 -14.18
CA GLY A 283 -10.76 -0.11 -15.36
C GLY A 283 -12.24 -0.23 -15.72
N ASN A 284 -12.53 -0.55 -16.98
CA ASN A 284 -13.91 -0.69 -17.48
C ASN A 284 -14.47 -2.12 -17.37
N ARG A 285 -13.75 -3.05 -16.72
CA ARG A 285 -14.16 -4.44 -16.61
C ARG A 285 -14.71 -4.71 -15.22
N ARG A 286 -15.92 -5.27 -15.16
CA ARG A 286 -16.53 -5.77 -13.92
C ARG A 286 -15.90 -7.12 -13.53
N THR A 287 -15.56 -7.26 -12.26
CA THR A 287 -15.05 -8.48 -11.62
C THR A 287 -15.65 -8.62 -10.21
N LEU A 288 -15.24 -9.64 -9.46
CA LEU A 288 -15.59 -9.79 -8.04
C LEU A 288 -14.44 -9.31 -7.14
N LYS A 289 -14.82 -8.71 -6.02
CA LYS A 289 -13.90 -8.15 -5.02
C LYS A 289 -13.13 -9.27 -4.32
N SER A 290 -11.82 -9.20 -4.38
CA SER A 290 -10.88 -10.04 -3.64
C SER A 290 -10.42 -9.30 -2.38
N TRP A 291 -9.84 -10.02 -1.42
CA TRP A 291 -9.35 -9.48 -0.16
C TRP A 291 -7.93 -9.93 0.10
N ARG A 292 -7.11 -9.08 0.70
CA ARG A 292 -5.79 -9.43 1.23
C ARG A 292 -5.79 -9.25 2.74
N VAL A 293 -5.40 -10.30 3.44
CA VAL A 293 -5.34 -10.36 4.89
C VAL A 293 -3.92 -10.70 5.34
N THR A 294 -3.39 -9.95 6.31
CA THR A 294 -2.07 -10.21 6.88
C THR A 294 -2.14 -10.43 8.38
N PHE A 295 -1.65 -11.58 8.83
CA PHE A 295 -1.39 -11.89 10.23
C PHE A 295 0.10 -11.69 10.54
N VAL A 296 0.39 -10.93 11.59
CA VAL A 296 1.75 -10.59 11.99
C VAL A 296 2.02 -11.14 13.39
N GLU A 297 3.16 -11.81 13.58
CA GLU A 297 3.60 -12.32 14.89
C GLU A 297 3.83 -11.17 15.87
N ILE A 298 3.36 -11.33 17.12
CA ILE A 298 3.46 -10.37 18.23
C ILE A 298 4.24 -10.91 19.42
#